data_AF-A0A8T4LIB4-F1
#
_entry.id   AF-A0A8T4LIB4-F1
#
_cell.length_a   1.000
_cell.length_b   1.000
_cell.length_c   1.000
_cell.angle_alpha   90.00
_cell.angle_beta   90.00
_cell.angle_gamma   90.00
#
_symmetry.space_group_name_H-M   'P 1'
#
loop_
_entity.id
_entity.type
_entity.pdbx_description
1 polymer ?
#
loop_
_entity_poly.entity_id
_entity_poly.type
_entity_poly.pdbx_seq_one_letter_code
_entity_poly.pdbx_strand_id
1 'polypeptide(L)' 'MAQTTIILDKETVNLLKETKEYPRETYNELLKKMIKIFLEAKKRSQYDEFLHAIQQPKMRELWDNKEDEAWENA' A
#
# COMPACT_ATOMS: atom_id res chain seq x y z
N MET A 1 -12.73 -20.64 -19.59
CA MET A 1 -12.59 -19.84 -18.35
C MET A 1 -13.99 -19.58 -17.82
N ALA A 2 -14.26 -19.87 -16.55
CA ALA A 2 -15.57 -19.59 -15.94
C ALA A 2 -15.77 -18.07 -15.86
N GLN A 3 -16.90 -17.59 -16.38
CA GLN A 3 -17.28 -16.18 -16.30
C GLN A 3 -18.32 -16.01 -15.21
N THR A 4 -18.13 -15.00 -14.39
CA THR A 4 -19.07 -14.60 -13.34
C THR A 4 -19.62 -13.22 -13.65
N THR A 5 -20.87 -12.97 -13.27
CA THR A 5 -21.50 -11.66 -13.45
C THR A 5 -21.37 -10.86 -12.16
N ILE A 6 -20.90 -9.62 -12.28
CA ILE A 6 -20.89 -8.64 -11.19
C ILE A 6 -21.81 -7.49 -11.57
N ILE A 7 -22.54 -6.95 -10.59
CA ILE A 7 -23.38 -5.78 -10.78
C ILE A 7 -22.60 -4.57 -10.31
N LEU A 8 -22.47 -3.57 -11.17
CA LEU A 8 -21.81 -2.31 -10.88
C LEU A 8 -22.79 -1.18 -11.17
N ASP A 9 -22.68 -0.10 -10.40
CA ASP A 9 -23.38 1.14 -10.65
C ASP A 9 -22.88 1.81 -11.93
N LYS A 10 -23.74 2.64 -12.53
CA LYS A 10 -23.43 3.32 -13.79
C LYS A 10 -22.25 4.28 -13.67
N GLU A 11 -22.10 4.91 -12.51
CA GLU A 11 -21.02 5.86 -12.26
C GLU A 11 -19.66 5.14 -12.26
N THR A 12 -19.53 4.02 -11.53
CA THR A 12 -18.34 3.17 -11.57
C THR A 12 -18.03 2.67 -12.98
N VAL A 13 -19.03 2.28 -13.77
CA VAL A 13 -18.80 1.85 -15.15
C VAL A 13 -18.27 2.99 -16.03
N ASN A 14 -18.74 4.23 -15.81
CA ASN A 14 -18.24 5.39 -16.55
C ASN A 14 -16.80 5.72 -16.15
N LEU A 15 -16.48 5.69 -14.85
CA LEU A 15 -15.11 5.85 -14.36
C LEU A 15 -14.17 4.78 -14.96
N LEU A 16 -14.63 3.52 -15.02
CA LEU A 16 -13.87 2.43 -15.65
C LEU A 16 -13.66 2.63 -17.15
N LYS A 17 -14.54 3.37 -17.85
CA LYS A 17 -14.33 3.73 -19.26
C LYS A 17 -13.29 4.83 -19.43
N GLU A 18 -13.34 5.85 -18.57
CA GLU A 18 -12.38 6.97 -18.59
C GLU A 18 -10.97 6.54 -18.19
N THR A 19 -10.87 5.58 -17.27
CA THR A 19 -9.58 5.07 -16.77
C THR A 19 -8.87 4.14 -17.77
N LYS A 20 -9.49 3.79 -18.91
CA LYS A 20 -8.86 2.92 -19.90
C LYS A 20 -7.63 3.58 -20.52
N GLU A 21 -6.52 2.85 -20.57
CA GLU A 21 -5.28 3.35 -21.16
C GLU A 21 -5.31 3.31 -22.69
N TYR A 22 -6.09 2.39 -23.27
CA TYR A 22 -6.28 2.26 -24.71
C TYR A 22 -7.70 1.81 -25.06
N PRO A 23 -8.21 2.16 -26.26
CA PRO A 23 -9.63 1.93 -26.61
C PRO A 23 -10.09 0.47 -26.55
N ARG A 24 -9.17 -0.49 -26.74
CA ARG A 24 -9.45 -1.94 -26.77
C ARG A 24 -9.19 -2.65 -25.44
N GLU A 25 -8.82 -1.93 -24.38
CA GLU A 25 -8.59 -2.52 -23.06
C GLU A 25 -9.88 -3.14 -22.50
N THR A 26 -9.79 -4.38 -22.05
CA THR A 26 -10.92 -5.05 -21.40
C THR A 26 -11.01 -4.63 -19.93
N TYR A 27 -12.24 -4.55 -19.38
CA TYR A 27 -12.40 -4.24 -17.96
C TYR A 27 -11.70 -5.26 -17.06
N ASN A 28 -11.59 -6.52 -17.51
CA ASN A 28 -10.88 -7.55 -16.77
C ASN A 28 -9.36 -7.28 -16.68
N GLU A 29 -8.74 -6.75 -17.73
CA GLU A 29 -7.32 -6.36 -17.71
C GLU A 29 -7.10 -5.16 -16.79
N LEU A 30 -7.94 -4.13 -16.94
CA LEU A 30 -7.89 -2.93 -16.10
C LEU A 30 -8.07 -3.28 -14.62
N LEU A 31 -9.10 -4.05 -14.28
CA LEU A 31 -9.37 -4.47 -12.90
C LEU A 31 -8.24 -5.34 -12.34
N LYS A 32 -7.65 -6.25 -13.13
CA LYS A 32 -6.48 -7.04 -12.69
C LYS A 32 -5.28 -6.15 -12.38
N LYS A 33 -5.01 -5.15 -13.22
CA LYS A 33 -3.91 -4.19 -13.01
C LYS A 33 -4.13 -3.41 -11.71
N MET A 34 -5.34 -2.88 -11.50
CA MET A 34 -5.71 -2.16 -10.29
C MET A 34 -5.59 -3.03 -9.03
N ILE A 35 -6.10 -4.27 -9.07
CA ILE A 35 -6.00 -5.22 -7.94
C ILE A 35 -4.55 -5.52 -7.61
N LYS A 36 -3.68 -5.71 -8.62
CA LYS A 36 -2.26 -5.96 -8.39
C LYS A 36 -1.60 -4.79 -7.67
N ILE A 37 -1.82 -3.57 -8.14
CA ILE A 37 -1.28 -2.35 -7.51
C ILE A 37 -1.81 -2.21 -6.08
N PHE A 38 -3.11 -2.44 -5.87
CA PHE A 38 -3.72 -2.37 -4.55
C PHE A 38 -3.15 -3.40 -3.57
N LEU A 39 -2.92 -4.64 -4.01
CA LEU A 39 -2.29 -5.68 -3.20
C LEU A 39 -0.83 -5.35 -2.87
N GLU A 40 -0.08 -4.80 -3.82
CA GLU A 40 1.30 -4.35 -3.60
C GLU A 40 1.36 -3.16 -2.64
N ALA A 41 0.47 -2.18 -2.79
CA ALA A 41 0.36 -1.04 -1.89
C ALA A 41 -0.01 -1.48 -0.46
N LYS A 42 -0.97 -2.41 -0.32
CA LYS A 42 -1.35 -2.97 0.98
C LYS A 42 -0.17 -3.67 1.66
N LYS A 43 0.59 -4.49 0.92
CA LYS A 43 1.81 -5.14 1.42
C LYS A 43 2.86 -4.13 1.89
N ARG A 44 3.06 -3.04 1.14
CA ARG A 44 3.99 -1.97 1.53
C ARG A 44 3.53 -1.22 2.77
N SER A 45 2.24 -0.87 2.87
CA SER A 45 1.71 -0.21 4.09
C SER A 45 1.88 -1.09 5.34
N GLN A 46 1.62 -2.39 5.21
CA GLN A 46 1.77 -3.33 6.32
C GLN A 46 3.25 -3.56 6.67
N TYR A 47 4.14 -3.54 5.68
CA TYR A 47 5.58 -3.64 5.90
C TYR A 47 6.15 -2.39 6.57
N ASP A 48 5.77 -1.19 6.13
CA ASP A 48 6.20 0.07 6.76
C ASP A 48 5.67 0.19 8.19
N GLU A 49 4.40 -0.12 8.44
CA GLU A 49 3.84 -0.14 9.80
C GLU A 49 4.59 -1.11 10.72
N PHE A 50 4.90 -2.30 10.22
CA PHE A 50 5.68 -3.30 10.97
C PHE A 50 7.13 -2.88 11.20
N LEU A 51 7.77 -2.27 10.20
CA LEU A 51 9.15 -1.81 10.28
C LEU A 51 9.27 -0.62 11.26
N HIS A 52 8.37 0.35 11.17
CA HIS A 52 8.31 1.46 12.12
C HIS A 52 8.06 0.96 13.55
N ALA A 53 7.20 -0.04 13.74
CA ALA A 53 6.95 -0.64 15.06
C ALA A 53 8.18 -1.35 15.66
N ILE A 54 9.03 -2.00 14.84
CA ILE A 54 10.26 -2.66 15.30
C ILE A 54 11.41 -1.66 15.50
N GLN A 55 11.44 -0.57 14.74
CA GLN A 55 12.47 0.46 14.90
C GLN A 55 12.28 1.27 16.18
N GLN A 56 11.05 1.50 16.63
CA GLN A 56 10.76 2.22 17.89
C GLN A 56 11.51 1.68 19.13
N PRO A 57 11.50 0.37 19.44
CA PRO A 57 12.25 -0.16 20.58
C PRO A 57 13.77 -0.06 20.39
N LYS A 58 14.29 -0.26 19.18
CA LYS A 58 15.73 -0.07 18.90
C LYS A 58 16.17 1.39 19.03
N MET A 59 15.35 2.33 18.58
CA MET A 59 15.61 3.76 18.74
C MET A 59 15.58 4.16 20.22
N ARG A 60 14.67 3.57 21.00
CA ARG A 60 14.63 3.76 22.45
C ARG A 60 15.87 3.19 23.16
N GLU A 61 16.35 2.02 22.75
CA GLU A 61 17.59 1.43 23.28
C GLU A 61 18.85 2.25 22.93
N LEU A 62 18.88 2.90 21.76
CA LEU A 62 20.00 3.74 21.33
C LEU A 62 20.01 5.12 21.99
N TRP A 63 18.86 5.61 22.47
CA TRP A 63 18.66 6.95 23.05
C TRP A 63 18.54 6.95 24.59
N ASP A 64 18.15 5.83 25.22
CA ASP A 64 18.15 5.65 26.69
C ASP A 64 19.45 4.93 27.16
N ASN A 65 20.59 5.20 26.53
CA ASN A 65 21.88 4.58 26.88
C ASN A 65 22.69 5.49 27.84
N LYS A 66 23.50 4.89 28.72
CA LYS A 66 24.31 5.61 29.72
C LYS A 66 25.40 6.53 29.15
N GLU A 67 25.75 6.37 27.88
CA GLU A 67 26.70 7.25 27.17
C GLU A 67 26.06 8.60 26.82
N ASP A 68 24.74 8.67 26.56
CA ASP A 68 24.05 9.95 26.32
C ASP A 68 24.01 10.85 27.58
N GLU A 69 23.96 10.27 28.78
CA GLU A 69 24.08 11.04 30.05
C GLU A 69 25.46 11.70 30.21
N ALA A 70 26.50 11.17 29.55
CA ALA A 70 27.85 11.74 29.58
C ALA A 70 28.02 12.89 28.56
N TRP A 71 27.22 12.93 27.49
CA TRP A 71 27.24 14.02 26.51
C TRP A 71 26.41 15.24 26.93
N GLU A 72 25.33 15.06 27.70
CA GLU A 72 24.52 16.16 28.26
C GLU A 72 25.21 16.90 29.44
N ASN A 73 26.28 16.34 30.01
CA ASN A 73 27.03 16.92 31.14
C ASN A 73 28.45 17.41 30.77
N ALA A 74 28.77 17.56 29.48
CA ALA A 74 30.06 18.05 28.97
C ALA A 74 30.03 19.53 28.57
#